data_AF-A0A9D6LUE2-F1
#
_entry.id   AF-A0A9D6LUE2-F1
#
_cell.length_a   1.000
_cell.length_b   1.000
_cell.length_c   1.000
_cell.angle_alpha   90.00
_cell.angle_beta   90.00
_cell.angle_gamma   90.00
#
_symmetry.space_group_name_H-M   'P 1'
#
loop_
_entity.id
_entity.type
_entity.pdbx_description
1 polymer ?
#
loop_
_entity_poly.entity_id
_entity_poly.type
_entity_poly.pdbx_seq_one_letter_code
_entity_poly.pdbx_strand_id
1 'polypeptide(L)'
;MITPVSVIARGLAGSKLQLDGKPVVSAAPATGVLAATISPATGLHELALVTSGGSQKSQFFVRTGSAAEPPDGWKAYRPHPPGATGCDTCHAVKNGSWAFRAQALSAVCFQCHDQKAFAEPHSHNERLLADCQSCHDPHGSTERFHLKLPRETACKQCHG
;
A
#
# COMPACT_ATOMS: atom_id res chain seq x y z
N MET A 1 -18.75 6.64 14.70
CA MET A 1 -18.45 5.24 14.32
C MET A 1 -16.95 5.13 14.09
N ILE A 2 -16.30 4.10 14.62
CA ILE A 2 -14.86 3.85 14.37
C ILE A 2 -14.74 3.28 12.96
N THR A 3 -13.96 3.91 12.10
CA THR A 3 -13.74 3.43 10.73
C THR A 3 -12.74 2.29 10.76
N PRO A 4 -13.08 1.09 10.26
CA PRO A 4 -12.13 0.00 10.16
C PRO A 4 -10.97 0.38 9.22
N VAL A 5 -9.76 0.01 9.60
CA VAL A 5 -8.56 0.18 8.78
C VAL A 5 -8.09 -1.19 8.32
N SER A 6 -8.03 -1.38 7.01
CA SER A 6 -7.44 -2.57 6.40
C SER A 6 -5.92 -2.45 6.44
N VAL A 7 -5.27 -3.48 6.98
CA VAL A 7 -3.82 -3.61 7.09
C VAL A 7 -3.38 -4.78 6.24
N ILE A 8 -2.50 -4.50 5.27
CA ILE A 8 -1.81 -5.52 4.48
C ILE A 8 -0.31 -5.34 4.72
N ALA A 9 0.35 -6.39 5.21
CA ALA A 9 1.77 -6.38 5.45
C ALA A 9 2.44 -7.55 4.73
N ARG A 10 3.63 -7.29 4.16
CA ARG A 10 4.50 -8.33 3.59
C ARG A 10 5.65 -8.58 4.56
N GLY A 11 5.85 -9.83 4.93
CA GLY A 11 6.87 -10.28 5.88
C GLY A 11 7.41 -11.66 5.54
N LEU A 12 8.23 -12.20 6.43
CA LEU A 12 8.70 -13.58 6.34
C LEU A 12 7.63 -14.54 6.87
N ALA A 13 7.78 -15.83 6.58
CA ALA A 13 6.93 -16.85 7.20
C ALA A 13 7.04 -16.77 8.73
N GLY A 14 5.89 -16.77 9.42
CA GLY A 14 5.82 -16.63 10.88
C GLY A 14 5.88 -15.19 11.41
N SER A 15 5.93 -14.18 10.52
CA SER A 15 5.73 -12.79 10.92
C SER A 15 4.39 -12.60 11.64
N LYS A 16 4.35 -11.67 12.60
CA LYS A 16 3.15 -11.31 13.37
C LYS A 16 2.90 -9.81 13.29
N LEU A 17 1.64 -9.41 13.21
CA LEU A 17 1.25 -8.02 13.31
C LEU A 17 0.98 -7.63 14.77
N GLN A 18 1.39 -6.43 15.13
CA GLN A 18 1.04 -5.79 16.39
C GLN A 18 0.54 -4.37 16.15
N LEU A 19 -0.42 -3.93 16.96
CA LEU A 19 -0.92 -2.57 17.05
C LEU A 19 -0.66 -2.07 18.47
N ASP A 20 0.13 -1.02 18.60
CA ASP A 20 0.56 -0.45 19.89
C ASP A 20 1.15 -1.50 20.84
N GLY A 21 1.99 -2.38 20.29
CA GLY A 21 2.62 -3.50 21.00
C GLY A 21 1.72 -4.70 21.29
N LYS A 22 0.42 -4.62 20.97
CA LYS A 22 -0.54 -5.72 21.19
C LYS A 22 -0.69 -6.57 19.92
N PRO A 23 -0.72 -7.91 20.02
CA PRO A 23 -0.94 -8.78 18.85
C PRO A 23 -2.25 -8.46 18.12
N VAL A 24 -2.17 -8.42 16.79
CA VAL A 24 -3.32 -8.28 15.89
C VAL A 24 -3.62 -9.63 15.25
N VAL A 25 -4.87 -10.07 15.34
CA VAL A 25 -5.34 -11.25 14.62
C VAL A 25 -5.30 -10.93 13.13
N SER A 26 -4.52 -11.70 12.38
CA SER A 26 -4.36 -11.53 10.94
C SER A 26 -4.58 -12.86 10.24
N ALA A 27 -5.23 -12.80 9.08
CA ALA A 27 -5.23 -13.89 8.14
C ALA A 27 -3.88 -13.92 7.41
N ALA A 28 -3.42 -15.11 7.05
CA ALA A 28 -2.25 -15.31 6.20
C ALA A 28 -2.70 -15.81 4.81
N PRO A 29 -3.24 -14.93 3.94
CA PRO A 29 -3.81 -15.36 2.66
C PRO A 29 -2.77 -15.93 1.68
N ALA A 30 -1.47 -15.67 1.91
CA ALA A 30 -0.38 -16.39 1.28
C ALA A 30 0.87 -16.32 2.15
N THR A 31 1.89 -17.10 1.77
CA THR A 31 3.21 -17.08 2.41
C THR A 31 3.77 -15.67 2.47
N GLY A 32 4.08 -15.21 3.68
CA GLY A 32 4.66 -13.90 3.91
C GLY A 32 3.71 -12.72 3.69
N VAL A 33 2.39 -12.95 3.63
CA VAL A 33 1.39 -11.87 3.60
C VAL A 33 0.48 -12.00 4.81
N LEU A 34 0.31 -10.89 5.53
CA LEU A 34 -0.62 -10.76 6.64
C LEU A 34 -1.69 -9.74 6.28
N ALA A 35 -2.95 -10.12 6.44
CA ALA A 35 -4.11 -9.26 6.23
C ALA A 35 -4.92 -9.16 7.52
N ALA A 36 -5.19 -7.95 7.98
CA ALA A 36 -6.00 -7.70 9.17
C ALA A 36 -6.95 -6.52 8.94
N THR A 37 -8.04 -6.49 9.70
CA THR A 37 -8.86 -5.30 9.86
C THR A 37 -8.78 -4.89 11.31
N ILE A 38 -8.33 -3.66 11.56
CA ILE A 38 -8.21 -3.08 12.89
C ILE A 38 -9.22 -1.93 13.06
N SER A 39 -9.57 -1.61 14.29
CA SER A 39 -10.46 -0.49 14.63
C SER A 39 -9.82 0.39 15.70
N PRO A 40 -8.70 1.06 15.37
CA PRO A 40 -8.00 1.94 16.30
C PRO A 40 -8.87 3.14 16.69
N ALA A 41 -8.64 3.66 17.89
CA ALA A 41 -9.28 4.90 18.34
C ALA A 41 -8.75 6.11 17.55
N THR A 42 -9.35 7.29 17.74
CA THR A 42 -8.74 8.53 17.24
C THR A 42 -7.41 8.77 17.96
N GLY A 43 -6.36 9.06 17.20
CA GLY A 43 -5.04 9.36 17.75
C GLY A 43 -3.87 8.74 16.98
N LEU A 44 -2.69 8.82 17.60
CA LEU A 44 -1.45 8.23 17.07
C LEU A 44 -1.37 6.76 17.45
N HIS A 45 -1.01 5.92 16.47
CA HIS A 45 -0.84 4.49 16.63
C HIS A 45 0.45 4.01 15.97
N GLU A 46 1.00 2.90 16.47
CA GLU A 46 2.14 2.19 15.89
C GLU A 46 1.69 0.80 15.41
N LEU A 47 1.89 0.53 14.12
CA LEU A 47 1.81 -0.82 13.58
C LEU A 47 3.22 -1.41 13.53
N ALA A 48 3.38 -2.64 14.01
CA ALA A 48 4.64 -3.36 13.93
C ALA A 48 4.46 -4.72 13.24
N LEU A 49 5.33 -5.00 12.29
CA LEU A 49 5.55 -6.32 11.72
C LEU A 49 6.73 -6.96 12.46
N VAL A 50 6.42 -7.91 13.33
CA VAL A 50 7.40 -8.58 14.19
C VAL A 50 7.83 -9.89 13.55
N THR A 51 9.14 -10.13 13.51
CA THR A 51 9.79 -11.32 12.98
C THR A 51 10.79 -11.88 14.00
N SER A 52 11.36 -13.05 13.74
CA SER A 52 12.46 -13.58 14.55
C SER A 52 13.71 -12.69 14.53
N GLY A 53 13.92 -11.93 13.46
CA GLY A 53 15.07 -11.03 13.28
C GLY A 53 14.84 -9.59 13.73
N GLY A 54 13.71 -9.28 14.37
CA GLY A 54 13.36 -7.93 14.81
C GLY A 54 12.01 -7.45 14.28
N SER A 55 11.71 -6.16 14.43
CA SER A 55 10.43 -5.56 14.05
C SER A 55 10.58 -4.40 13.08
N GLN A 56 9.80 -4.39 12.01
CA GLN A 56 9.58 -3.21 11.18
C GLN A 56 8.36 -2.45 11.71
N LYS A 57 8.49 -1.14 11.92
CA LYS A 57 7.45 -0.31 12.54
C LYS A 57 6.99 0.78 11.59
N SER A 58 5.72 1.16 11.69
CA SER A 58 5.13 2.28 10.97
C SER A 58 4.12 2.96 11.86
N GLN A 59 4.18 4.27 11.94
CA GLN A 59 3.25 5.07 12.72
C GLN A 59 2.16 5.64 11.80
N PHE A 60 0.96 5.77 12.32
CA PHE A 60 -0.17 6.35 11.60
C PHE A 60 -1.10 7.07 12.56
N PHE A 61 -1.81 8.07 12.04
CA PHE A 61 -2.78 8.84 12.79
C PHE A 61 -4.19 8.54 12.28
N VAL A 62 -5.08 8.16 13.20
CA VAL A 62 -6.49 7.91 12.89
C VAL A 62 -7.28 9.13 13.30
N ARG A 63 -7.98 9.73 12.33
CA ARG A 63 -8.91 10.85 12.56
C ARG A 63 -10.34 10.38 12.36
N THR A 64 -11.15 10.39 13.41
CA THR A 64 -12.61 10.26 13.29
C THR A 64 -13.27 11.61 13.58
N GLY A 65 -14.09 12.10 12.65
CA GLY A 65 -14.69 13.44 12.74
C GLY A 65 -13.68 14.59 12.68
N SER A 66 -14.03 15.72 13.28
CA SER A 66 -13.23 16.97 13.28
C SER A 66 -12.36 17.17 14.52
N ALA A 67 -12.34 16.21 15.46
CA ALA A 67 -11.88 16.47 16.83
C ALA A 67 -10.36 16.39 17.04
N ALA A 68 -9.59 15.82 16.11
CA ALA A 68 -8.16 15.68 16.28
C ALA A 68 -7.43 15.90 14.97
N GLU A 69 -6.49 16.84 14.96
CA GLU A 69 -5.59 17.05 13.83
C GLU A 69 -4.39 16.10 13.92
N PRO A 70 -3.88 15.60 12.78
CA PRO A 70 -2.65 14.83 12.78
C PRO A 70 -1.48 15.73 13.19
N PRO A 71 -0.35 15.16 13.64
CA PRO A 71 0.82 15.97 13.95
C PRO A 71 1.32 16.75 12.72
N ASP A 72 2.02 17.86 12.96
CA ASP A 72 2.52 18.71 11.88
C ASP A 72 3.40 17.94 10.89
N GLY A 73 3.22 18.20 9.61
CA GLY A 73 3.98 17.56 8.52
C GLY A 73 3.46 16.18 8.10
N TRP A 74 2.44 15.63 8.76
CA TRP A 74 1.84 14.36 8.37
C TRP A 74 0.95 14.50 7.14
N LYS A 75 1.12 13.60 6.19
CA LYS A 75 0.33 13.54 4.96
C LYS A 75 -0.71 12.43 5.04
N ALA A 76 -1.92 12.71 4.57
CA ALA A 76 -2.97 11.69 4.49
C ALA A 76 -2.59 10.59 3.50
N TYR A 77 -2.62 9.34 3.95
CA TYR A 77 -2.48 8.17 3.09
C TYR A 77 -3.74 7.98 2.25
N ARG A 78 -3.57 7.80 0.94
CA ARG A 78 -4.67 7.54 0.00
C ARG A 78 -4.56 6.11 -0.52
N PRO A 79 -5.47 5.20 -0.12
CA PRO A 79 -5.45 3.83 -0.61
C PRO A 79 -5.77 3.80 -2.11
N HIS A 80 -5.17 2.83 -2.80
CA HIS A 80 -5.52 2.47 -4.16
C HIS A 80 -5.86 0.97 -4.22
N PRO A 81 -6.97 0.58 -4.86
CA PRO A 81 -8.03 1.43 -5.41
C PRO A 81 -8.85 2.21 -4.36
N PRO A 82 -9.48 3.34 -4.73
CA PRO A 82 -10.36 4.08 -3.83
C PRO A 82 -11.45 3.17 -3.25
N GLY A 83 -11.65 3.22 -1.93
CA GLY A 83 -12.66 2.40 -1.24
C GLY A 83 -12.18 1.00 -0.81
N ALA A 84 -10.89 0.67 -0.97
CA ALA A 84 -10.28 -0.58 -0.51
C ALA A 84 -10.95 -1.84 -1.09
N THR A 85 -10.67 -2.13 -2.36
CA THR A 85 -11.13 -3.38 -3.01
C THR A 85 -10.41 -4.61 -2.44
N GLY A 86 -10.99 -5.80 -2.66
CA GLY A 86 -10.36 -7.07 -2.30
C GLY A 86 -9.03 -7.30 -3.02
N CYS A 87 -8.06 -7.91 -2.34
CA CYS A 87 -6.71 -8.20 -2.87
C CYS A 87 -6.76 -9.00 -4.19
N ASP A 88 -7.79 -9.83 -4.34
CA ASP A 88 -8.07 -10.69 -5.48
C ASP A 88 -8.60 -9.95 -6.72
N THR A 89 -8.81 -8.63 -6.61
CA THR A 89 -9.09 -7.78 -7.76
C THR A 89 -7.87 -7.70 -8.67
N CYS A 90 -6.69 -7.52 -8.09
CA CYS A 90 -5.42 -7.38 -8.80
C CYS A 90 -4.57 -8.64 -8.76
N HIS A 91 -4.70 -9.44 -7.69
CA HIS A 91 -3.91 -10.64 -7.47
C HIS A 91 -4.71 -11.95 -7.60
N ALA A 92 -4.01 -13.05 -7.83
CA ALA A 92 -4.54 -14.41 -7.72
C ALA A 92 -3.50 -15.31 -7.04
N VAL A 93 -3.96 -16.34 -6.33
CA VAL A 93 -3.06 -17.35 -5.75
C VAL A 93 -2.70 -18.36 -6.84
N LYS A 94 -1.42 -18.47 -7.17
CA LYS A 94 -0.86 -19.46 -8.09
C LYS A 94 0.30 -20.16 -7.40
N ASN A 95 0.28 -21.49 -7.34
CA ASN A 95 1.31 -22.29 -6.66
C ASN A 95 1.58 -21.84 -5.21
N GLY A 96 0.51 -21.53 -4.46
CA GLY A 96 0.60 -21.09 -3.06
C GLY A 96 1.16 -19.68 -2.85
N SER A 97 1.33 -18.90 -3.92
CA SER A 97 1.85 -17.52 -3.85
C SER A 97 0.95 -16.55 -4.59
N TRP A 98 0.85 -15.32 -4.10
CA TRP A 98 0.17 -14.25 -4.84
C TRP A 98 0.96 -13.86 -6.09
N ALA A 99 0.28 -13.85 -7.22
CA ALA A 99 0.75 -13.31 -8.49
C ALA A 99 -0.26 -12.29 -9.01
N PHE A 100 0.13 -11.42 -9.94
CA PHE A 100 -0.83 -10.61 -10.66
C PHE A 100 -1.78 -11.48 -11.48
N ARG A 101 -3.03 -11.05 -11.63
CA ARG A 101 -4.06 -11.79 -12.39
C ARG A 101 -3.72 -11.87 -13.87
N ALA A 102 -3.07 -10.85 -14.41
CA ALA A 102 -2.56 -10.83 -15.76
C ALA A 102 -1.06 -11.17 -15.79
N GLN A 103 -0.58 -11.61 -16.96
CA GLN A 103 0.84 -11.91 -17.19
C GLN A 103 1.72 -10.66 -17.07
N ALA A 104 1.21 -9.51 -17.52
CA ALA A 104 1.85 -8.20 -17.41
C ALA A 104 1.14 -7.36 -16.33
N LEU A 105 1.93 -6.66 -15.51
CA LEU A 105 1.41 -5.74 -14.49
C LEU A 105 0.49 -4.67 -15.09
N SER A 106 0.94 -4.01 -16.15
CA SER A 106 0.20 -2.94 -16.83
C SER A 106 -1.19 -3.39 -17.27
N ALA A 107 -1.34 -4.65 -17.71
CA ALA A 107 -2.62 -5.22 -18.11
C ALA A 107 -3.63 -5.35 -16.96
N VAL A 108 -3.18 -5.44 -15.69
CA VAL A 108 -4.08 -5.36 -14.53
C VAL A 108 -4.53 -3.91 -14.31
N CYS A 109 -3.60 -2.96 -14.39
CA CYS A 109 -3.90 -1.53 -14.23
C CYS A 109 -4.94 -1.04 -15.25
N PHE A 110 -4.80 -1.48 -16.50
CA PHE A 110 -5.67 -1.07 -17.61
C PHE A 110 -7.07 -1.71 -17.59
N GLN A 111 -7.37 -2.57 -16.61
CA GLN A 111 -8.74 -3.01 -16.37
C GLN A 111 -9.63 -1.88 -15.84
N CYS A 112 -9.01 -0.89 -15.19
CA CYS A 112 -9.71 0.28 -14.63
C CYS A 112 -9.20 1.61 -15.22
N HIS A 113 -7.93 1.69 -15.63
CA HIS A 113 -7.33 2.91 -16.15
C HIS A 113 -7.22 2.90 -17.67
N ASP A 114 -7.58 4.02 -18.31
CA ASP A 114 -7.31 4.19 -19.73
C ASP A 114 -5.81 4.30 -20.00
N GLN A 115 -5.29 3.46 -20.89
CA GLN A 115 -3.87 3.38 -21.19
C GLN A 115 -3.34 4.68 -21.83
N LYS A 116 -4.11 5.29 -22.74
CA LYS A 116 -3.67 6.49 -23.45
C LYS A 116 -3.60 7.68 -22.49
N ALA A 117 -4.62 7.86 -21.66
CA ALA A 117 -4.67 8.90 -20.64
C ALA A 117 -3.55 8.74 -19.60
N PHE A 118 -3.12 7.51 -19.30
CA PHE A 118 -2.01 7.27 -18.38
C PHE A 118 -0.64 7.59 -19.02
N ALA A 119 -0.47 7.34 -20.32
CA ALA A 119 0.77 7.58 -21.04
C ALA A 119 1.00 9.07 -21.38
N GLU A 120 -0.07 9.81 -21.70
CA GLU A 120 0.00 11.19 -22.21
C GLU A 120 0.75 12.19 -21.31
N PRO A 121 0.63 12.15 -19.96
CA PRO A 121 1.35 13.07 -19.08
C PRO A 121 2.86 12.80 -18.95
N HIS A 122 3.37 11.68 -19.49
CA HIS A 122 4.73 11.20 -19.22
C HIS A 122 5.63 11.26 -20.46
N SER A 123 6.83 11.84 -20.29
CA SER A 123 7.87 11.87 -21.34
C SER A 123 8.74 10.61 -21.41
N HIS A 124 8.42 9.58 -20.61
CA HIS A 124 9.21 8.34 -20.55
C HIS A 124 8.85 7.38 -21.69
N ASN A 125 9.82 6.58 -22.10
CA ASN A 125 9.62 5.58 -23.17
C ASN A 125 8.61 4.49 -22.77
N GLU A 126 8.11 3.77 -23.78
CA GLU A 126 7.09 2.72 -23.60
C GLU A 126 7.50 1.64 -22.60
N ARG A 127 8.80 1.31 -22.53
CA ARG A 127 9.33 0.32 -21.60
C ARG A 127 9.12 0.74 -20.14
N LEU A 128 9.40 2.01 -19.81
CA LEU A 128 9.15 2.55 -18.47
C LEU A 128 7.65 2.65 -18.18
N LEU A 129 6.85 3.03 -19.17
CA LEU A 129 5.39 3.10 -19.04
C LEU A 129 4.73 1.73 -18.85
N ALA A 130 5.41 0.64 -19.23
CA ALA A 130 4.96 -0.73 -18.98
C ALA A 130 5.20 -1.22 -17.54
N ASP A 131 6.09 -0.56 -16.76
CA ASP A 131 6.39 -0.90 -15.37
C ASP A 131 5.90 0.19 -14.42
N CYS A 132 4.57 0.32 -14.31
CA CYS A 132 3.92 1.39 -13.53
C CYS A 132 4.38 1.45 -12.07
N GLN A 133 4.72 0.29 -11.48
CA GLN A 133 5.17 0.22 -10.09
C GLN A 133 6.60 0.73 -9.88
N SER A 134 7.35 1.05 -10.94
CA SER A 134 8.67 1.67 -10.80
C SER A 134 8.60 2.98 -10.00
N CYS A 135 7.56 3.78 -10.25
CA CYS A 135 7.31 5.03 -9.54
C CYS A 135 6.05 4.99 -8.67
N HIS A 136 5.03 4.22 -9.04
CA HIS A 136 3.74 4.19 -8.32
C HIS A 136 3.64 3.05 -7.31
N ASP A 137 2.91 3.25 -6.23
CA ASP A 137 2.49 2.21 -5.29
C ASP A 137 1.04 1.79 -5.58
N PRO A 138 0.80 0.55 -6.05
CA PRO A 138 -0.54 0.09 -6.38
C PRO A 138 -1.45 -0.12 -5.16
N HIS A 139 -0.94 -0.09 -3.93
CA HIS A 139 -1.76 -0.18 -2.72
C HIS A 139 -2.14 1.21 -2.17
N GLY A 140 -1.44 2.26 -2.58
CA GLY A 140 -1.69 3.63 -2.15
C GLY A 140 -0.44 4.34 -1.62
N SER A 141 -0.53 5.67 -1.46
CA SER A 141 0.57 6.50 -0.99
C SER A 141 0.07 7.77 -0.32
N THR A 142 0.96 8.41 0.44
CA THR A 142 0.80 9.78 0.93
C THR A 142 1.09 10.84 -0.15
N GLU A 143 1.78 10.46 -1.22
CA GLU A 143 2.09 11.34 -2.34
C GLU A 143 0.98 11.38 -3.39
N ARG A 144 0.93 12.49 -4.15
CA ARG A 144 -0.03 12.62 -5.25
C ARG A 144 0.24 11.55 -6.32
N PHE A 145 -0.83 11.14 -7.00
CA PHE A 145 -0.79 10.11 -8.04
C PHE A 145 -0.21 8.77 -7.57
N HIS A 146 -0.27 8.49 -6.27
CA HIS A 146 0.26 7.26 -5.67
C HIS A 146 1.76 7.05 -5.91
N LEU A 147 2.57 8.10 -6.02
CA LEU A 147 4.02 7.95 -6.14
C LEU A 147 4.63 7.34 -4.86
N LYS A 148 5.65 6.50 -5.01
CA LYS A 148 6.41 5.93 -3.88
C LYS A 148 7.25 6.98 -3.15
N LEU A 149 7.62 8.05 -3.84
CA LEU A 149 8.45 9.14 -3.35
C LEU A 149 7.90 10.49 -3.82
N PRO A 150 8.29 11.61 -3.18
CA PRO A 150 8.03 12.93 -3.72
C PRO A 150 8.51 13.02 -5.18
N ARG A 151 7.73 13.67 -6.04
CA ARG A 151 7.96 13.73 -7.49
C ARG A 151 9.41 14.05 -7.85
N GLU A 152 9.97 15.10 -7.24
CA GLU A 152 11.35 15.53 -7.52
C GLU A 152 12.37 14.44 -7.20
N THR A 153 12.20 13.74 -6.07
CA THR A 153 13.06 12.63 -5.68
C THR A 153 12.91 11.44 -6.61
N ALA A 154 11.68 11.14 -7.05
CA ALA A 154 11.42 10.07 -8.01
C ALA A 154 12.13 10.33 -9.35
N CYS A 155 12.08 11.55 -9.89
CA CYS A 155 12.80 11.92 -11.10
C CYS A 155 14.31 11.73 -10.94
N LYS A 156 14.85 12.11 -9.76
CA LYS A 156 16.28 12.02 -9.45
C LYS A 156 16.81 10.60 -9.27
N GLN A 157 15.93 9.59 -9.24
CA GLN A 157 16.38 8.20 -9.24
C GLN A 157 17.09 7.81 -10.55
N CYS A 158 16.82 8.52 -11.65
CA CYS A 158 17.43 8.26 -12.96
C CYS A 158 18.01 9.51 -13.63
N HIS A 159 17.56 10.71 -13.27
CA HIS A 159 18.00 11.97 -13.89
C HIS A 159 18.84 12.81 -12.91
N GLY A 160 20.00 13.28 -13.36
CA GLY A 160 20.90 14.18 -12.62
C GLY A 160 20.51 15.65 -12.77
#